data_AF-A0A0D2LP86-F1
#
_entry.id   AF-A0A0D2LP86-F1
#
_cell.length_a   1.000
_cell.length_b   1.000
_cell.length_c   1.000
_cell.angle_alpha   90.00
_cell.angle_beta   90.00
_cell.angle_gamma   90.00
#
_symmetry.space_group_name_H-M   'P 1'
#
loop_
_entity.id
_entity.type
_entity.pdbx_description
1 polymer ?
#
loop_
_entity_poly.entity_id
_entity_poly.type
_entity_poly.pdbx_seq_one_letter_code
_entity_poly.pdbx_strand_id
1 'polypeptide(L)'
;MANKQDFPHFHLEPYELRWRRKGTPVTESTRVYGELYTSPAFLETYEEIQSSAPEPGCSLPRVLVGLMFGSDSTQLTSFGDASLWPCYMYFGNESKYRRCKPSCNLSNHIAYFQKLPPAFKDFAASHSNEKGPSDAFMTHCQREFFHAQWKVLLGDDFLEAYEHGVVIECCDGVKRRFYLRIFAYSADYPEKFVHCHLLNEVVSNKLPIEELSLAVFVTWATARVLDVLSRNTVRTNWGLNVISVDE
;
A
#
# COMPACT_ATOMS: atom_id res chain seq x y z
N MET A 1 3.24 -7.01 -15.72
CA MET A 1 4.66 -6.99 -15.32
C MET A 1 5.52 -7.09 -16.55
N ALA A 2 6.44 -6.15 -16.77
CA ALA A 2 7.35 -6.05 -17.93
C ALA A 2 8.80 -6.41 -17.58
N ASN A 3 9.14 -6.49 -16.28
CA ASN A 3 10.42 -7.02 -15.85
C ASN A 3 10.45 -8.54 -16.04
N LYS A 4 11.13 -8.99 -17.10
CA LYS A 4 11.30 -10.41 -17.42
C LYS A 4 12.07 -11.19 -16.34
N GLN A 5 12.89 -10.51 -15.54
CA GLN A 5 13.67 -11.14 -14.49
C GLN A 5 12.84 -11.41 -13.23
N ASP A 6 11.90 -10.53 -12.89
CA ASP A 6 11.09 -10.64 -11.68
C ASP A 6 9.78 -11.40 -11.90
N PHE A 7 9.20 -11.34 -13.11
CA PHE A 7 7.94 -12.01 -13.42
C PHE A 7 7.89 -13.50 -13.03
N PRO A 8 8.94 -14.32 -13.24
CA PRO A 8 8.94 -15.73 -12.83
C PRO A 8 8.82 -15.96 -11.32
N HIS A 9 9.07 -14.93 -10.51
CA HIS A 9 9.03 -15.00 -9.04
C HIS A 9 7.77 -14.37 -8.43
N PHE A 10 6.97 -13.70 -9.26
CA PHE A 10 5.70 -13.12 -8.85
C PHE A 10 4.59 -14.17 -8.92
N HIS A 11 4.02 -14.53 -7.78
CA HIS A 11 3.00 -15.57 -7.69
C HIS A 11 1.64 -15.02 -8.12
N LEU A 12 1.17 -15.41 -9.31
CA LEU A 12 -0.14 -15.01 -9.83
C LEU A 12 -1.29 -15.81 -9.19
N GLU A 13 -1.03 -17.07 -8.86
CA GLU A 13 -2.00 -17.98 -8.23
C GLU A 13 -1.50 -18.35 -6.84
N PRO A 14 -2.36 -18.26 -5.81
CA PRO A 14 -2.00 -18.72 -4.48
C PRO A 14 -2.13 -20.23 -4.36
N TYR A 15 -1.51 -20.79 -3.31
CA TYR A 15 -1.58 -22.22 -3.04
C TYR A 15 -1.40 -22.52 -1.56
N GLU A 16 -1.96 -23.64 -1.11
CA GLU A 16 -1.69 -24.15 0.24
C GLU A 16 -0.37 -24.92 0.26
N LEU A 17 0.59 -24.45 1.06
CA LEU A 17 1.81 -25.21 1.32
C LEU A 17 1.60 -26.13 2.51
N ARG A 18 1.76 -27.45 2.31
CA ARG A 18 1.66 -28.46 3.38
C ARG A 18 2.95 -29.26 3.50
N TRP A 19 3.42 -29.46 4.72
CA TRP A 19 4.53 -30.33 5.05
C TRP A 19 4.01 -31.71 5.45
N ARG A 20 4.70 -32.75 4.99
CA ARG A 20 4.39 -34.14 5.32
C ARG A 20 5.68 -34.90 5.58
N ARG A 21 5.71 -35.66 6.67
CA ARG A 21 6.83 -36.58 6.94
C ARG A 21 6.84 -37.72 5.93
N LYS A 22 8.02 -38.12 5.45
CA LYS A 22 8.14 -39.27 4.55
C LYS A 22 7.62 -40.53 5.26
N GLY A 23 6.71 -41.27 4.63
CA GLY A 23 6.12 -42.50 5.16
C GLY A 23 4.79 -42.34 5.91
N THR A 24 4.26 -41.12 6.07
CA THR A 24 2.92 -40.91 6.64
C THR A 24 1.85 -40.71 5.55
N PRO A 25 0.57 -41.05 5.84
CA PRO A 25 -0.55 -40.78 4.93
C PRO A 25 -0.69 -39.31 4.55
N VAL A 26 -1.29 -39.03 3.39
CA VAL A 26 -1.55 -37.65 2.89
C VAL A 26 -2.38 -36.83 3.88
N THR A 27 -3.31 -37.49 4.57
CA THR A 27 -4.21 -36.89 5.57
C THR A 27 -3.47 -36.35 6.80
N GLU A 28 -2.25 -36.81 7.07
CA GLU A 28 -1.42 -36.37 8.20
C GLU A 28 -0.45 -35.23 7.84
N SER A 29 -0.80 -34.41 6.85
CA SER A 29 0.00 -33.25 6.46
C SER A 29 -0.37 -32.00 7.25
N THR A 30 0.64 -31.22 7.64
CA THR A 30 0.50 -29.97 8.40
C THR A 30 0.70 -28.78 7.50
N ARG A 31 -0.19 -27.78 7.58
CA ARG A 31 -0.04 -26.53 6.82
C ARG A 31 1.20 -25.75 7.27
N VAL A 32 1.96 -25.25 6.32
CA VAL A 32 3.13 -24.41 6.53
C VAL A 32 2.73 -22.95 6.33
N TYR A 33 3.05 -22.13 7.32
CA TYR A 33 2.87 -20.68 7.25
C TYR A 33 4.20 -20.03 6.91
N GLY A 34 4.22 -19.15 5.92
CA GLY A 34 5.48 -18.55 5.47
C GLY A 34 5.32 -17.29 4.65
N GLU A 35 4.50 -17.36 3.60
CA GLU A 35 4.34 -16.29 2.61
C GLU A 35 2.88 -15.81 2.56
N LEU A 36 2.66 -14.56 2.16
CA LEU A 36 1.31 -14.00 2.07
C LEU A 36 0.46 -14.77 1.05
N TYR A 37 0.99 -15.04 -0.14
CA TYR A 37 0.31 -15.82 -1.19
C TYR A 37 0.04 -17.30 -0.82
N THR A 38 0.53 -17.76 0.33
CA THR A 38 0.19 -19.09 0.90
C THR A 38 -0.70 -19.01 2.14
N SER A 39 -1.03 -17.79 2.58
CA SER A 39 -1.79 -17.55 3.80
C SER A 39 -3.28 -17.85 3.62
N PRO A 40 -4.01 -18.21 4.68
CA PRO A 40 -5.46 -18.41 4.61
C PRO A 40 -6.19 -17.17 4.09
N ALA A 41 -5.87 -15.99 4.63
CA ALA A 41 -6.50 -14.73 4.22
C ALA A 41 -6.33 -14.44 2.73
N PHE A 42 -5.16 -14.72 2.15
CA PHE A 42 -4.93 -14.50 0.72
C PHE A 42 -5.68 -15.52 -0.16
N LEU A 43 -5.78 -16.78 0.28
CA LEU A 43 -6.58 -17.80 -0.42
C LEU A 43 -8.07 -17.43 -0.38
N GLU A 44 -8.60 -17.07 0.78
CA GLU A 44 -10.00 -16.66 0.96
C GLU A 44 -10.33 -15.45 0.07
N THR A 45 -9.50 -14.40 0.11
CA THR A 45 -9.67 -13.21 -0.72
C THR A 45 -9.56 -13.53 -2.22
N TYR A 46 -8.68 -14.47 -2.60
CA TYR A 46 -8.57 -14.93 -3.98
C TYR A 46 -9.85 -15.64 -4.42
N GLU A 47 -10.41 -16.52 -3.60
CA GLU A 47 -11.69 -17.19 -3.86
C GLU A 47 -12.86 -16.21 -3.96
N GLU A 48 -12.91 -15.17 -3.12
CA GLU A 48 -13.88 -14.08 -3.23
C GLU A 48 -13.80 -13.37 -4.58
N ILE A 49 -12.58 -13.03 -5.03
CA ILE A 49 -12.36 -12.42 -6.35
C ILE A 49 -12.73 -13.37 -7.49
N GLN A 50 -12.50 -14.68 -7.35
CA GLN A 50 -12.89 -15.65 -8.37
C GLN A 50 -14.38 -15.95 -8.38
N SER A 51 -15.07 -15.78 -7.26
CA SER A 51 -16.52 -15.99 -7.16
C SER A 51 -17.34 -14.74 -7.45
N SER A 52 -16.71 -13.55 -7.44
CA SER A 52 -17.37 -12.29 -7.78
C SER A 52 -17.85 -12.25 -9.23
N ALA A 53 -18.84 -11.39 -9.49
CA ALA A 53 -19.26 -11.09 -10.86
C ALA A 53 -18.08 -10.51 -11.66
N PRO A 54 -17.80 -11.01 -12.87
CA PRO A 54 -16.77 -10.42 -13.70
C PRO A 54 -17.20 -9.04 -14.19
N GLU A 55 -16.21 -8.17 -14.43
CA GLU A 55 -16.41 -6.87 -15.06
C GLU A 55 -17.16 -7.01 -16.41
N PRO A 56 -18.14 -6.15 -16.72
CA PRO A 56 -18.90 -6.22 -17.96
C PRO A 56 -18.00 -6.27 -19.19
N GLY A 57 -18.18 -7.31 -20.02
CA GLY A 57 -17.39 -7.49 -21.24
C GLY A 57 -15.93 -7.92 -21.01
N CYS A 58 -15.52 -8.23 -19.78
CA CYS A 58 -14.17 -8.67 -19.47
C CYS A 58 -14.11 -10.18 -19.22
N SER A 59 -13.40 -10.91 -20.07
CA SER A 59 -13.13 -12.35 -19.94
C SER A 59 -11.68 -12.65 -19.55
N LEU A 60 -10.94 -11.66 -19.04
CA LEU A 60 -9.52 -11.81 -18.72
C LEU A 60 -9.35 -12.63 -17.43
N PRO A 61 -8.26 -13.42 -17.31
CA PRO A 61 -7.90 -14.05 -16.05
C PRO A 61 -7.77 -13.00 -14.94
N ARG A 62 -8.36 -13.29 -13.79
CA ARG A 62 -8.32 -12.42 -12.61
C ARG A 62 -7.17 -12.84 -11.72
N VAL A 63 -6.35 -11.87 -11.31
CA VAL A 63 -5.20 -12.08 -10.44
C VAL A 63 -5.35 -11.21 -9.20
N LEU A 64 -5.15 -11.80 -8.03
CA LEU A 64 -5.08 -11.05 -6.78
C LEU A 64 -3.65 -10.50 -6.57
N VAL A 65 -3.54 -9.21 -6.27
CA VAL A 65 -2.32 -8.55 -5.85
C VAL A 65 -2.44 -8.14 -4.39
N GLY A 66 -1.58 -8.72 -3.56
CA GLY A 66 -1.46 -8.29 -2.16
C GLY A 66 -0.58 -7.06 -2.05
N LEU A 67 -1.12 -5.96 -1.54
CA LEU A 67 -0.37 -4.77 -1.18
C LEU A 67 -0.01 -4.83 0.31
N MET A 68 1.28 -4.61 0.59
CA MET A 68 1.80 -4.49 1.94
C MET A 68 2.51 -3.15 2.07
N PHE A 69 2.06 -2.32 2.98
CA PHE A 69 2.63 -1.01 3.21
C PHE A 69 3.54 -1.01 4.44
N GLY A 70 4.48 -0.09 4.47
CA GLY A 70 5.23 0.23 5.67
C GLY A 70 5.54 1.71 5.76
N SER A 71 5.74 2.23 6.96
CA SER A 71 6.34 3.54 7.15
C SER A 71 7.22 3.55 8.39
N ASP A 72 8.21 4.43 8.36
CA ASP A 72 9.19 4.59 9.43
C ASP A 72 9.63 6.06 9.45
N SER A 73 9.28 6.80 10.51
CA SER A 73 9.75 8.18 10.70
C SER A 73 11.22 8.18 11.13
N THR A 74 12.11 8.58 10.23
CA THR A 74 13.55 8.69 10.51
C THR A 74 13.98 10.15 10.73
N GLN A 75 14.87 10.38 11.70
CA GLN A 75 15.58 11.66 11.80
C GLN A 75 16.78 11.62 10.85
N LEU A 76 16.88 12.60 9.95
CA LEU A 76 17.94 12.65 8.92
C LEU A 76 19.27 13.14 9.48
N THR A 77 19.25 13.86 10.59
CA THR A 77 20.43 14.47 11.20
C THR A 77 20.49 14.20 12.68
N SER A 78 21.67 13.83 13.21
CA SER A 78 21.89 13.67 14.65
C SER A 78 21.80 15.01 15.41
N PHE A 79 21.99 16.13 14.71
CA PHE A 79 21.87 17.49 15.23
C PHE A 79 21.16 18.35 14.19
N GLY A 80 19.82 18.40 14.25
CA GLY A 80 18.96 19.17 13.37
C GLY A 80 17.53 18.64 13.36
N ASP A 81 16.57 19.48 12.97
CA ASP A 81 15.14 19.14 12.97
C ASP A 81 14.67 18.45 11.67
N ALA A 82 15.61 18.14 10.77
CA ALA A 82 15.31 17.46 9.51
C ALA A 82 14.89 16.01 9.79
N SER A 83 13.63 15.69 9.47
CA SER A 83 13.09 14.34 9.56
C SER A 83 12.41 13.94 8.26
N LEU A 84 12.47 12.65 7.94
CA LEU A 84 11.83 12.06 6.77
C LEU A 84 10.91 10.94 7.22
N TRP A 85 9.73 10.87 6.64
CA TRP A 85 8.79 9.80 6.96
C TRP A 85 8.35 9.07 5.68
N PRO A 86 9.21 8.21 5.12
CA PRO A 86 8.88 7.45 3.92
C PRO A 86 7.72 6.48 4.13
N CYS A 87 6.90 6.34 3.09
CA CYS A 87 5.94 5.28 2.91
C CYS A 87 6.43 4.30 1.83
N TYR A 88 6.55 3.04 2.23
CA TYR A 88 7.01 1.93 1.41
C TYR A 88 5.82 1.05 1.00
N MET A 89 5.90 0.48 -0.21
CA MET A 89 4.96 -0.50 -0.72
C MET A 89 5.69 -1.73 -1.26
N TYR A 90 5.19 -2.89 -0.87
CA TYR A 90 5.64 -4.20 -1.31
C TYR A 90 4.48 -5.00 -1.90
N PHE A 91 4.79 -5.85 -2.88
CA PHE A 91 3.86 -6.87 -3.34
C PHE A 91 4.00 -8.12 -2.48
N GLY A 92 2.90 -8.54 -1.87
CA GLY A 92 2.82 -9.77 -1.09
C GLY A 92 2.83 -11.04 -1.95
N ASN A 93 2.76 -10.91 -3.28
CA ASN A 93 2.95 -11.98 -4.28
C ASN A 93 4.43 -12.35 -4.47
N GLU A 94 5.35 -11.58 -3.89
CA GLU A 94 6.79 -11.84 -3.89
C GLU A 94 7.21 -12.43 -2.53
N SER A 95 8.15 -13.38 -2.56
CA SER A 95 8.60 -14.03 -1.34
C SER A 95 9.27 -13.04 -0.40
N LYS A 96 9.08 -13.22 0.91
CA LYS A 96 9.75 -12.38 1.92
C LYS A 96 11.27 -12.40 1.76
N TYR A 97 11.87 -13.50 1.32
CA TYR A 97 13.30 -13.59 1.08
C TYR A 97 13.76 -12.61 -0.01
N ARG A 98 13.03 -12.52 -1.14
CA ARG A 98 13.32 -11.56 -2.21
C ARG A 98 13.07 -10.12 -1.75
N ARG A 99 11.98 -9.87 -1.02
CA ARG A 99 11.69 -8.53 -0.46
C ARG A 99 12.77 -8.05 0.51
N CYS A 100 13.37 -8.95 1.28
CA CYS A 100 14.47 -8.66 2.19
C CYS A 100 15.85 -8.56 1.51
N LYS A 101 15.93 -8.72 0.18
CA LYS A 101 17.18 -8.64 -0.57
C LYS A 101 17.27 -7.30 -1.30
N PRO A 102 18.08 -6.34 -0.84
CA PRO A 102 18.13 -5.00 -1.42
C PRO A 102 18.42 -4.99 -2.93
N SER A 103 19.25 -5.91 -3.43
CA SER A 103 19.56 -6.01 -4.86
C SER A 103 18.36 -6.33 -5.76
N CYS A 104 17.23 -6.78 -5.20
CA CYS A 104 16.01 -7.07 -5.94
C CYS A 104 15.10 -5.84 -6.11
N ASN A 105 15.38 -4.72 -5.42
CA ASN A 105 14.64 -3.45 -5.56
C ASN A 105 13.10 -3.59 -5.42
N LEU A 106 12.62 -4.51 -4.57
CA LEU A 106 11.19 -4.78 -4.38
C LEU A 106 10.50 -3.87 -3.34
N SER A 107 11.26 -2.94 -2.75
CA SER A 107 10.78 -1.94 -1.80
C SER A 107 10.49 -0.63 -2.54
N ASN A 108 9.22 -0.33 -2.81
CA ASN A 108 8.87 0.86 -3.58
C ASN A 108 8.56 2.02 -2.64
N HIS A 109 9.26 3.14 -2.77
CA HIS A 109 8.88 4.37 -2.09
C HIS A 109 7.73 5.01 -2.86
N ILE A 110 6.59 5.17 -2.20
CA ILE A 110 5.37 5.68 -2.84
C ILE A 110 4.97 7.07 -2.35
N ALA A 111 5.41 7.46 -1.15
CA ALA A 111 5.15 8.77 -0.58
C ALA A 111 6.16 9.11 0.53
N TYR A 112 6.16 10.39 0.91
CA TYR A 112 6.80 10.88 2.12
C TYR A 112 5.76 11.61 2.94
N PHE A 113 5.42 11.07 4.10
CA PHE A 113 4.50 11.70 5.02
C PHE A 113 5.12 12.93 5.66
N GLN A 114 4.28 13.91 5.91
CA GLN A 114 4.59 15.11 6.65
C GLN A 114 4.09 14.96 8.09
N LYS A 115 4.82 15.58 9.01
CA LYS A 115 4.35 15.81 10.38
C LYS A 115 3.57 17.11 10.42
N LEU A 116 2.73 17.29 11.45
CA LEU A 116 2.06 18.57 11.65
C LEU A 116 3.08 19.71 11.65
N PRO A 117 2.89 20.75 10.81
CA PRO A 117 3.82 21.86 10.75
C PRO A 117 3.96 22.54 12.12
N PRO A 118 5.16 23.04 12.48
CA PRO A 118 5.35 23.79 13.73
C PRO A 118 4.35 24.95 13.89
N ALA A 119 4.03 25.65 12.79
CA ALA A 119 3.05 26.72 12.75
C ALA A 119 1.65 26.30 13.24
N PHE A 120 1.27 25.02 13.09
CA PHE A 120 0.01 24.52 13.63
C PHE A 120 0.00 24.49 15.16
N LYS A 121 1.14 24.20 15.80
CA LYS A 121 1.26 24.24 17.26
C LYS A 121 1.07 25.67 17.77
N ASP A 122 1.69 26.63 17.11
CA ASP A 122 1.56 28.06 17.45
C ASP A 122 0.11 28.53 17.27
N PHE A 123 -0.53 28.13 16.16
CA PHE A 123 -1.95 28.37 15.91
C PHE A 123 -2.82 27.77 17.02
N ALA A 124 -2.64 26.49 17.36
CA ALA A 124 -3.40 25.82 18.40
C ALA A 124 -3.20 26.48 19.78
N ALA A 125 -1.98 26.91 20.10
CA ALA A 125 -1.68 27.63 21.33
C ALA A 125 -2.39 28.99 21.41
N SER A 126 -2.43 29.75 20.32
CA SER A 126 -3.13 31.04 20.28
C SER A 126 -4.67 30.93 20.43
N HIS A 127 -5.23 29.76 20.15
CA HIS A 127 -6.67 29.47 20.27
C HIS A 127 -7.01 28.63 21.51
N SER A 128 -6.02 28.38 22.38
CA SER A 128 -6.20 27.63 23.62
C SER A 128 -6.17 28.57 24.83
N ASN A 129 -6.65 28.08 25.98
CA ASN A 129 -6.51 28.79 27.25
C ASN A 129 -5.03 28.91 27.65
N GLU A 130 -4.71 29.62 28.74
CA GLU A 130 -3.34 29.86 29.24
C GLU A 130 -2.46 28.60 29.40
N LYS A 131 -3.07 27.41 29.47
CA LYS A 131 -2.39 26.11 29.58
C LYS A 131 -1.93 25.52 28.24
N GLY A 132 -2.25 26.14 27.11
CA GLY A 132 -1.97 25.61 25.77
C GLY A 132 -2.87 24.44 25.35
N PRO A 133 -2.67 23.88 24.15
CA PRO A 133 -3.43 22.75 23.65
C PRO A 133 -3.08 21.48 24.45
N SER A 134 -4.08 20.64 24.75
CA SER A 134 -3.83 19.39 25.46
C SER A 134 -3.08 18.39 24.58
N ASP A 135 -2.29 17.51 25.20
CA ASP A 135 -1.60 16.42 24.49
C ASP A 135 -2.57 15.52 23.74
N ALA A 136 -3.76 15.29 24.30
CA ALA A 136 -4.82 14.52 23.66
C ALA A 136 -5.33 15.19 22.38
N PHE A 137 -5.52 16.52 22.40
CA PHE A 137 -5.92 17.29 21.22
C PHE A 137 -4.84 17.26 20.13
N MET A 138 -3.57 17.47 20.51
CA MET A 138 -2.46 17.41 19.55
C MET A 138 -2.31 16.02 18.94
N THR A 139 -2.46 14.97 19.74
CA THR A 139 -2.45 13.58 19.27
C THR A 139 -3.58 13.33 18.28
N HIS A 140 -4.79 13.84 18.55
CA HIS A 140 -5.91 13.74 17.61
C HIS A 140 -5.61 14.45 16.29
N CYS A 141 -5.11 15.69 16.31
CA CYS A 141 -4.77 16.43 15.10
C CYS A 141 -3.69 15.72 14.26
N GLN A 142 -2.68 15.12 14.92
CA GLN A 142 -1.66 14.34 14.21
C GLN A 142 -2.25 13.12 13.51
N ARG A 143 -3.22 12.46 14.17
CA ARG A 143 -3.94 11.33 13.57
C ARG A 143 -4.74 11.77 12.33
N GLU A 144 -5.54 12.82 12.46
CA GLU A 144 -6.33 13.34 11.35
C GLU A 144 -5.46 13.77 10.17
N PHE A 145 -4.31 14.41 10.44
CA PHE A 145 -3.37 14.81 9.41
C PHE A 145 -2.74 13.62 8.68
N PHE A 146 -2.41 12.55 9.40
CA PHE A 146 -1.94 11.32 8.80
C PHE A 146 -3.04 10.63 7.97
N HIS A 147 -4.29 10.61 8.47
CA HIS A 147 -5.42 10.05 7.74
C HIS A 147 -5.71 10.82 6.46
N ALA A 148 -5.65 12.15 6.50
CA ALA A 148 -5.78 13.00 5.32
C ALA A 148 -4.74 12.65 4.26
N GLN A 149 -3.48 12.43 4.65
CA GLN A 149 -2.43 12.00 3.72
C GLN A 149 -2.70 10.62 3.10
N TRP A 150 -3.27 9.68 3.87
CA TRP A 150 -3.70 8.38 3.32
C TRP A 150 -4.90 8.48 2.40
N LYS A 151 -5.90 9.33 2.70
CA LYS A 151 -7.02 9.60 1.80
C LYS A 151 -6.53 10.12 0.46
N VAL A 152 -5.52 10.97 0.49
CA VAL A 152 -4.87 11.47 -0.72
C VAL A 152 -4.13 10.36 -1.48
N LEU A 153 -3.40 9.50 -0.77
CA LEU A 153 -2.69 8.38 -1.40
C LEU A 153 -3.65 7.34 -2.03
N LEU A 154 -4.74 7.05 -1.32
CA LEU A 154 -5.81 6.11 -1.71
C LEU A 154 -7.01 6.86 -2.30
N GLY A 155 -6.75 7.81 -3.19
CA GLY A 155 -7.79 8.59 -3.87
C GLY A 155 -8.59 7.77 -4.89
N ASP A 156 -9.45 8.47 -5.63
CA ASP A 156 -10.45 7.86 -6.52
C ASP A 156 -9.87 6.88 -7.54
N ASP A 157 -8.73 7.20 -8.17
CA ASP A 157 -8.10 6.30 -9.14
C ASP A 157 -7.64 4.97 -8.49
N PHE A 158 -7.20 5.02 -7.22
CA PHE A 158 -6.87 3.81 -6.48
C PHE A 158 -8.12 3.03 -6.12
N LEU A 159 -9.20 3.69 -5.70
CA LEU A 159 -10.46 3.05 -5.36
C LEU A 159 -11.09 2.36 -6.59
N GLU A 160 -11.07 3.03 -7.74
CA GLU A 160 -11.46 2.47 -9.04
C GLU A 160 -10.65 1.22 -9.37
N ALA A 161 -9.31 1.31 -9.26
CA ALA A 161 -8.41 0.18 -9.47
C ALA A 161 -8.59 -0.94 -8.43
N TYR A 162 -9.01 -0.61 -7.21
CA TYR A 162 -9.27 -1.56 -6.13
C TYR A 162 -10.56 -2.33 -6.36
N GLU A 163 -11.63 -1.65 -6.78
CA GLU A 163 -12.95 -2.24 -7.04
C GLU A 163 -12.96 -3.03 -8.35
N HIS A 164 -12.58 -2.39 -9.45
CA HIS A 164 -12.70 -2.95 -10.79
C HIS A 164 -11.44 -3.68 -11.27
N GLY A 165 -10.32 -3.51 -10.57
CA GLY A 165 -9.04 -4.07 -10.98
C GLY A 165 -8.44 -3.38 -12.20
N VAL A 166 -7.14 -3.59 -12.43
CA VAL A 166 -6.38 -2.98 -13.52
C VAL A 166 -6.01 -4.04 -14.56
N VAL A 167 -6.26 -3.75 -15.84
CA VAL A 167 -5.84 -4.65 -16.92
C VAL A 167 -4.38 -4.41 -17.26
N ILE A 168 -3.59 -5.47 -17.17
CA ILE A 168 -2.15 -5.42 -17.37
C ILE A 168 -1.72 -6.57 -18.29
N GLU A 169 -0.92 -6.27 -19.30
CA GLU A 169 -0.24 -7.27 -20.12
C GLU A 169 1.05 -7.73 -19.43
N CYS A 170 1.21 -9.04 -19.26
CA CYS A 170 2.38 -9.63 -18.63
C CYS A 170 3.48 -9.97 -19.65
N CYS A 171 4.68 -10.28 -19.14
CA CYS A 171 5.83 -10.69 -19.95
C CYS A 171 5.58 -11.91 -20.86
N ASP A 172 4.56 -12.70 -20.56
CA ASP A 172 4.12 -13.86 -21.35
C ASP A 172 3.13 -13.49 -22.48
N GLY A 173 2.84 -12.21 -22.67
CA GLY A 173 1.90 -11.72 -23.69
C GLY A 173 0.43 -11.88 -23.31
N VAL A 174 0.13 -12.38 -22.11
CA VAL A 174 -1.25 -12.59 -21.66
C VAL A 174 -1.72 -11.39 -20.84
N LYS A 175 -2.84 -10.79 -21.26
CA LYS A 175 -3.55 -9.75 -20.51
C LYS A 175 -4.32 -10.37 -19.37
N ARG A 176 -4.19 -9.78 -18.18
CA ARG A 176 -4.88 -10.21 -16.96
C ARG A 176 -5.43 -8.99 -16.25
N ARG A 177 -6.52 -9.18 -15.49
CA ARG A 177 -7.10 -8.13 -14.65
C ARG A 177 -6.62 -8.35 -13.21
N PHE A 178 -5.88 -7.39 -12.69
CA PHE A 178 -5.25 -7.44 -11.38
C PHE A 178 -6.11 -6.69 -10.37
N TYR A 179 -6.59 -7.39 -9.35
CA TYR A 179 -7.36 -6.83 -8.24
C TYR A 179 -6.43 -6.57 -7.07
N LEU A 180 -6.42 -5.33 -6.58
CA LEU A 180 -5.55 -4.90 -5.50
C LEU A 180 -6.23 -5.13 -4.16
N ARG A 181 -5.52 -5.71 -3.17
CA ARG A 181 -6.02 -5.83 -1.79
C ARG A 181 -4.93 -5.51 -0.80
N ILE A 182 -5.24 -4.69 0.20
CA ILE A 182 -4.30 -4.30 1.25
C ILE A 182 -4.34 -5.36 2.34
N PHE A 183 -3.22 -6.04 2.58
CA PHE A 183 -3.13 -7.12 3.58
C PHE A 183 -2.36 -6.74 4.83
N ALA A 184 -1.47 -5.77 4.72
CA ALA A 184 -0.62 -5.38 5.83
C ALA A 184 -0.25 -3.91 5.72
N TYR A 185 -0.16 -3.28 6.87
CA TYR A 185 0.56 -2.04 7.06
C TYR A 185 1.43 -2.19 8.31
N SER A 186 2.72 -1.90 8.17
CA SER A 186 3.70 -2.04 9.26
C SER A 186 4.30 -0.69 9.61
N ALA A 187 4.20 -0.31 10.88
CA ALA A 187 4.75 0.93 11.39
C ALA A 187 5.19 0.79 12.85
N ASP A 188 6.08 1.67 13.29
CA ASP A 188 6.60 1.72 14.65
C ASP A 188 5.63 2.41 15.65
N TYR A 189 5.93 2.34 16.95
CA TYR A 189 4.97 2.54 18.05
C TYR A 189 4.22 3.90 18.09
N PRO A 190 4.81 5.08 17.79
CA PRO A 190 4.04 6.33 17.74
C PRO A 190 2.99 6.34 16.61
N GLU A 191 3.18 5.55 15.55
CA GLU A 191 2.30 5.46 14.38
C GLU A 191 1.17 4.41 14.58
N LYS A 192 1.35 3.45 15.51
CA LYS A 192 0.37 2.37 15.77
C LYS A 192 -0.99 2.86 16.30
N PHE A 193 -1.00 3.90 17.13
CA PHE A 193 -2.25 4.49 17.63
C PHE A 193 -3.03 5.25 16.55
N VAL A 194 -2.32 5.72 15.51
CA VAL A 194 -2.92 6.36 14.35
C VAL A 194 -3.56 5.33 13.40
N HIS A 195 -2.93 4.16 13.30
CA HIS A 195 -3.28 3.10 12.36
C HIS A 195 -4.55 2.31 12.70
N CYS A 196 -4.80 2.01 13.98
CA CYS A 196 -5.91 1.13 14.40
C CYS A 196 -7.31 1.63 13.96
N HIS A 197 -7.42 2.92 13.61
CA HIS A 197 -8.65 3.52 13.08
C HIS A 197 -8.73 3.48 11.54
N LEU A 198 -7.61 3.59 10.82
CA LEU A 198 -7.55 3.62 9.34
C LEU A 198 -8.07 2.34 8.71
N LEU A 199 -7.70 1.17 9.25
CA LEU A 199 -8.20 -0.10 8.70
C LEU A 199 -9.71 -0.26 8.88
N ASN A 200 -10.30 0.36 9.90
CA ASN A 200 -11.75 0.34 10.08
C ASN A 200 -12.46 1.33 9.13
N GLU A 201 -11.90 2.52 8.90
CA GLU A 201 -12.55 3.55 8.09
C GLU A 201 -12.37 3.40 6.59
N VAL A 202 -11.17 3.01 6.12
CA VAL A 202 -10.89 2.71 4.70
C VAL A 202 -11.72 1.50 4.23
N VAL A 203 -11.95 0.52 5.12
CA VAL A 203 -12.87 -0.59 4.84
C VAL A 203 -14.34 -0.17 4.89
N SER A 204 -14.68 0.94 5.57
CA SER A 204 -16.07 1.35 5.81
C SER A 204 -16.59 2.47 4.88
N ASN A 205 -15.78 3.04 3.98
CA ASN A 205 -16.19 4.03 2.95
C ASN A 205 -17.05 5.20 3.49
N LYS A 206 -16.70 5.76 4.65
CA LYS A 206 -17.43 6.88 5.24
C LYS A 206 -16.45 8.00 5.55
N LEU A 207 -16.48 9.10 4.78
CA LEU A 207 -16.34 10.51 5.22
C LEU A 207 -16.21 11.44 3.98
N PRO A 208 -16.97 12.55 3.90
CA PRO A 208 -16.80 13.56 2.85
C PRO A 208 -15.60 14.47 3.16
N ILE A 209 -14.97 15.03 2.12
CA ILE A 209 -13.83 15.95 2.22
C ILE A 209 -14.27 17.36 1.79
N GLU A 210 -14.02 18.37 2.60
CA GLU A 210 -13.91 19.77 2.14
C GLU A 210 -12.44 20.10 1.90
N GLU A 211 -12.16 20.70 0.74
CA GLU A 211 -10.83 21.04 0.25
C GLU A 211 -10.14 22.13 1.08
N LEU A 212 -8.81 22.04 1.22
CA LEU A 212 -7.88 23.15 1.00
C LEU A 212 -6.42 22.63 0.90
N SER A 213 -5.74 23.03 -0.19
CA SER A 213 -4.29 23.03 -0.48
C SER A 213 -3.51 21.72 -0.73
N LEU A 214 -4.13 20.62 -1.16
CA LEU A 214 -3.43 19.34 -1.43
C LEU A 214 -3.24 18.97 -2.92
N ALA A 215 -3.73 19.78 -3.86
CA ALA A 215 -3.86 19.41 -5.28
C ALA A 215 -2.55 18.93 -5.98
N VAL A 216 -1.38 19.44 -5.58
CA VAL A 216 -0.09 19.02 -6.17
C VAL A 216 0.41 17.68 -5.60
N PHE A 217 0.10 17.37 -4.35
CA PHE A 217 0.46 16.09 -3.72
C PHE A 217 -0.50 14.96 -4.14
N VAL A 218 -1.78 15.32 -4.35
CA VAL A 218 -2.87 14.40 -4.72
C VAL A 218 -2.62 13.67 -6.03
N THR A 219 -2.21 14.40 -7.05
CA THR A 219 -1.99 13.78 -8.37
C THR A 219 -0.74 12.88 -8.39
N TRP A 220 0.23 13.12 -7.50
CA TRP A 220 1.52 12.42 -7.54
C TRP A 220 1.51 11.08 -6.83
N ALA A 221 0.88 10.97 -5.66
CA ALA A 221 1.02 9.78 -4.81
C ALA A 221 0.16 8.60 -5.29
N THR A 222 -1.09 8.85 -5.68
CA THR A 222 -1.96 7.82 -6.30
C THR A 222 -1.42 7.40 -7.65
N ALA A 223 -1.00 8.37 -8.47
CA ALA A 223 -0.31 8.08 -9.72
C ALA A 223 0.96 7.29 -9.45
N ARG A 224 1.69 7.49 -8.34
CA ARG A 224 2.88 6.71 -8.00
C ARG A 224 2.56 5.26 -7.62
N VAL A 225 1.46 4.97 -6.92
CA VAL A 225 1.02 3.59 -6.64
C VAL A 225 0.67 2.88 -7.95
N LEU A 226 -0.11 3.53 -8.81
CA LEU A 226 -0.47 3.02 -10.14
C LEU A 226 0.73 2.97 -11.10
N ASP A 227 1.68 3.88 -10.96
CA ASP A 227 2.95 3.94 -11.68
C ASP A 227 3.94 2.90 -11.16
N VAL A 228 3.91 2.48 -9.90
CA VAL A 228 4.68 1.29 -9.45
C VAL A 228 4.08 0.02 -10.05
N LEU A 229 2.75 -0.03 -10.17
CA LEU A 229 2.05 -1.10 -10.89
C LEU A 229 2.41 -1.09 -12.41
N SER A 230 2.63 0.09 -13.00
CA SER A 230 2.94 0.28 -14.44
C SER A 230 4.43 0.51 -14.80
N ARG A 231 5.35 0.81 -13.89
CA ARG A 231 6.80 0.88 -14.15
C ARG A 231 7.46 -0.47 -13.99
N ASN A 232 6.90 -1.29 -13.12
CA ASN A 232 7.07 -2.73 -13.23
C ASN A 232 6.27 -3.32 -14.40
N THR A 233 5.54 -2.50 -15.21
CA THR A 233 4.81 -2.93 -16.42
C THR A 233 4.49 -1.85 -17.49
N VAL A 234 5.34 -1.62 -18.51
CA VAL A 234 5.11 -0.78 -19.73
C VAL A 234 4.07 0.37 -19.63
N ARG A 235 4.58 1.61 -19.79
CA ARG A 235 3.88 2.85 -20.24
C ARG A 235 2.43 2.62 -20.70
N THR A 236 1.48 2.90 -19.82
CA THR A 236 0.17 3.38 -20.24
C THR A 236 0.26 4.90 -20.38
N ASN A 237 -0.31 5.41 -21.47
CA ASN A 237 -0.18 6.80 -21.91
C ASN A 237 -1.05 7.72 -21.03
N TRP A 238 -0.68 7.85 -19.76
CA TRP A 238 -1.27 8.83 -18.85
C TRP A 238 -0.41 10.09 -18.95
N GLY A 239 -0.94 11.14 -19.58
CA GLY A 239 -0.24 12.40 -19.87
C GLY A 239 0.14 13.20 -18.63
N LEU A 240 0.98 12.64 -17.76
CA LEU A 240 1.49 13.27 -16.55
C LEU A 240 2.98 13.57 -16.75
N ASN A 241 3.29 14.87 -16.86
CA ASN A 241 4.65 15.38 -16.95
C ASN A 241 5.41 15.05 -15.66
N VAL A 242 6.45 14.22 -15.76
CA VAL A 242 7.42 14.00 -14.70
C VAL A 242 8.37 15.20 -14.71
N ILE A 243 8.23 16.12 -13.75
CA ILE A 243 9.26 17.12 -13.45
C ILE A 243 10.23 16.47 -12.47
N SER A 244 11.51 16.34 -12.86
CA SER A 244 12.57 15.95 -11.91
C SER A 244 12.79 17.11 -10.94
N VAL A 245 12.95 16.79 -9.66
CA VAL A 245 13.68 17.67 -8.75
C VAL A 245 15.02 16.98 -8.58
N ASP A 246 16.03 17.58 -9.21
CA ASP A 246 17.42 17.13 -9.15
C ASP A 246 17.96 17.22 -7.72
N GLU A 247 18.78 16.20 -7.40
CA GLU A 247 19.75 16.01 -6.30
C GLU A 247 19.35 16.28 -4.83
#